data_AF-A0A3M1BAA8-F1
#
_entry.id   AF-A0A3M1BAA8-F1
#
_cell.length_a   1.000
_cell.length_b   1.000
_cell.length_c   1.000
_cell.angle_alpha   90.00
_cell.angle_beta   90.00
_cell.angle_gamma   90.00
#
_symmetry.space_group_name_H-M   'P 1'
#
loop_
_entity.id
_entity.type
_entity.pdbx_description
1 polymer ?
#
loop_
_entity_poly.entity_id
_entity_poly.type
_entity_poly.pdbx_seq_one_letter_code
_entity_poly.pdbx_strand_id
1 'polypeptide(L)'
;MDRNRGIMDRKRHLCSLLLLLFLIPTIAHSAAEPFLLVGSEGSDAVFRYNGSTGAFIDIFASGNGLVSPFGLAFGADGNLYVTNDADSSILRFDGVTGAFIDRFVAPGAGGLDTPDDITFGPDGNLYVSSFRTDAVLRYDGETGAFIDAFVPSGRGGLDDPAGLLFGPDGDFYVASSNSDEILRYDGETGAFIETFVTHQSGNLLMPYDILFGPDGNLYVASVLNNRVLRYDGETGNFLDAFVPNGSGGLQYPAGITFGPDGRFYVTSFGTDRVLRYDGETGTFIDEFVSSGNGGLDGPAYLLFRTDTDDDGIPDSADNCPEVANSDQANQDADPFGDACDNCPETANPDQADDDGDGWGDPCDNCPETANSGQENDDDDALGDACDNCPLVTNPGQDDFDADETGDICDNCPEVSNADQIDMDGDGVGAACDANDACAAISHLLPSGKGPAVSRAAGLLLLLLGLFLAALRRFGKG
;
A
#
# COMPACT_ATOMS: atom_id res chain seq x y z
N MET A 1 -0.67 75.27 -46.09
CA MET A 1 -1.18 74.99 -44.73
C MET A 1 -2.69 74.99 -44.90
N ASP A 2 -3.41 73.88 -45.05
CA ASP A 2 -3.35 72.64 -44.29
C ASP A 2 -3.41 71.37 -45.14
N ARG A 3 -2.82 70.30 -44.60
CA ARG A 3 -2.51 69.04 -45.29
C ARG A 3 -3.71 68.07 -45.29
N ASN A 4 -3.88 67.45 -46.46
CA ASN A 4 -4.22 66.05 -46.75
C ASN A 4 -5.43 65.34 -46.08
N ARG A 5 -6.46 65.20 -46.94
CA ARG A 5 -7.32 64.04 -47.25
C ARG A 5 -6.90 62.64 -46.77
N GLY A 6 -7.92 61.79 -46.57
CA GLY A 6 -7.92 60.36 -46.96
C GLY A 6 -8.63 59.47 -45.92
N ILE A 7 -9.90 59.09 -46.09
CA ILE A 7 -10.41 57.92 -46.86
C ILE A 7 -10.01 56.58 -46.21
N MET A 8 -11.05 55.84 -45.80
CA MET A 8 -11.23 54.37 -45.72
C MET A 8 -9.95 53.50 -45.72
N ASP A 9 -9.75 52.67 -44.68
CA ASP A 9 -9.80 51.21 -44.86
C ASP A 9 -9.79 50.43 -43.52
N ARG A 10 -10.29 49.20 -43.61
CA ARG A 10 -10.50 48.16 -42.60
C ARG A 10 -9.27 47.83 -41.75
N LYS A 11 -9.53 47.49 -40.48
CA LYS A 11 -9.08 46.28 -39.74
C LYS A 11 -8.75 46.61 -38.27
N ARG A 12 -9.36 45.80 -37.38
CA ARG A 12 -9.01 45.44 -35.99
C ARG A 12 -10.14 45.74 -35.00
N HIS A 13 -11.14 44.87 -35.03
CA HIS A 13 -11.81 44.49 -33.78
C HIS A 13 -10.81 43.62 -33.00
N LEU A 14 -10.14 44.20 -32.01
CA LEU A 14 -9.50 43.39 -30.96
C LEU A 14 -10.54 43.21 -29.85
N CYS A 15 -10.98 41.96 -29.71
CA CYS A 15 -11.60 41.43 -28.51
C CYS A 15 -10.72 41.80 -27.30
N SER A 16 -11.19 42.68 -26.41
CA SER A 16 -10.71 42.70 -25.04
C SER A 16 -11.41 41.56 -24.31
N LEU A 17 -10.81 40.37 -24.38
CA LEU A 17 -11.14 39.28 -23.47
C LEU A 17 -10.47 39.63 -22.15
N LEU A 18 -11.22 40.29 -21.26
CA LEU A 18 -10.85 40.43 -19.86
C LEU A 18 -10.89 39.00 -19.28
N LEU A 19 -9.72 38.37 -19.15
CA LEU A 19 -9.57 37.08 -18.48
C LEU A 19 -9.87 37.30 -16.99
N LEU A 20 -11.15 37.26 -16.62
CA LEU A 20 -11.53 36.97 -15.25
C LEU A 20 -11.10 35.53 -15.00
N LEU A 21 -9.91 35.35 -14.42
CA LEU A 21 -9.59 34.16 -13.65
C LEU A 21 -10.64 34.10 -12.54
N PHE A 22 -11.70 33.33 -12.78
CA PHE A 22 -12.41 32.71 -11.69
C PHE A 22 -11.37 31.82 -11.02
N LEU A 23 -10.88 32.26 -9.86
CA LEU A 23 -10.47 31.35 -8.82
C LEU A 23 -11.72 30.50 -8.53
N ILE A 24 -11.86 29.41 -9.28
CA ILE A 24 -12.65 28.28 -8.80
C ILE A 24 -11.88 27.91 -7.52
N PRO A 25 -12.47 28.02 -6.32
CA PRO A 25 -11.87 27.35 -5.20
C PRO A 25 -11.86 25.89 -5.64
N THR A 26 -10.68 25.34 -5.88
CA THR A 26 -10.50 23.90 -5.71
C THR A 26 -11.09 23.64 -4.35
N ILE A 27 -12.25 22.99 -4.32
CA ILE A 27 -12.69 22.29 -3.13
C ILE A 27 -11.60 21.24 -3.01
N ALA A 28 -10.53 21.56 -2.26
CA ALA A 28 -9.85 20.52 -1.52
C ALA A 28 -11.00 19.87 -0.77
N HIS A 29 -11.36 18.65 -1.17
CA HIS A 29 -12.14 17.80 -0.30
C HIS A 29 -11.36 17.85 1.01
N SER A 30 -11.99 18.38 2.06
CA SER A 30 -11.35 18.35 3.36
C SER A 30 -11.18 16.88 3.64
N ALA A 31 -9.93 16.44 3.79
CA ALA A 31 -9.69 15.12 4.30
C ALA A 31 -10.59 14.91 5.51
N ALA A 32 -11.32 13.79 5.52
CA ALA A 32 -12.23 13.51 6.62
C ALA A 32 -11.39 13.55 7.91
N GLU A 33 -11.63 14.54 8.77
CA GLU A 33 -10.84 14.71 10.00
C GLU A 33 -10.83 13.38 10.77
N PRO A 34 -9.64 12.86 11.14
CA PRO A 34 -9.55 11.54 11.76
C PRO A 34 -10.38 11.54 13.05
N PHE A 35 -11.07 10.43 13.28
CA PHE A 35 -11.89 10.27 14.47
C PHE A 35 -11.57 8.97 15.19
N LEU A 36 -11.77 8.98 16.51
CA LEU A 36 -11.62 7.84 17.38
C LEU A 36 -13.01 7.26 17.66
N LEU A 37 -13.21 5.98 17.38
CA LEU A 37 -14.35 5.22 17.85
C LEU A 37 -14.00 4.49 19.13
N VAL A 38 -14.94 4.46 20.09
CA VAL A 38 -14.77 3.75 21.37
C VAL A 38 -16.02 2.94 21.65
N GLY A 39 -15.87 1.63 21.77
CA GLY A 39 -16.95 0.73 22.21
C GLY A 39 -17.16 0.86 23.71
N SER A 40 -18.40 1.07 24.14
CA SER A 40 -18.76 1.27 25.54
C SER A 40 -19.73 0.19 25.99
N GLU A 41 -19.25 -0.71 26.84
CA GLU A 41 -20.01 -1.86 27.32
C GLU A 41 -21.24 -1.42 28.11
N GLY A 42 -21.07 -0.57 29.12
CA GLY A 42 -22.16 -0.13 29.99
C GLY A 42 -23.20 0.77 29.31
N SER A 43 -22.86 1.35 28.16
CA SER A 43 -23.74 2.26 27.42
C SER A 43 -24.41 1.63 26.19
N ASP A 44 -24.10 0.38 25.84
CA ASP A 44 -24.61 -0.30 24.65
C ASP A 44 -24.43 0.53 23.36
N ALA A 45 -23.26 1.17 23.22
CA ALA A 45 -23.01 2.13 22.16
C ALA A 45 -21.54 2.23 21.75
N VAL A 46 -21.32 2.68 20.51
CA VAL A 46 -20.01 3.12 20.00
C VAL A 46 -20.02 4.65 19.96
N PHE A 47 -19.07 5.27 20.65
CA PHE A 47 -18.92 6.72 20.73
C PHE A 47 -17.90 7.21 19.71
N ARG A 48 -18.12 8.40 19.14
CA ARG A 48 -17.16 9.07 18.26
C ARG A 48 -16.57 10.31 18.92
N TYR A 49 -15.25 10.39 18.90
CA TYR A 49 -14.47 11.51 19.40
C TYR A 49 -13.60 12.07 18.27
N ASN A 50 -13.28 13.36 18.36
CA ASN A 50 -12.30 13.95 17.46
C ASN A 50 -10.92 13.31 17.70
N GLY A 51 -10.31 12.75 16.66
CA GLY A 51 -9.09 11.94 16.76
C GLY A 51 -7.85 12.71 17.18
N SER A 52 -7.85 14.04 17.09
CA SER A 52 -6.72 14.87 17.55
C SER A 52 -6.88 15.40 18.97
N THR A 53 -8.11 15.64 19.41
CA THR A 53 -8.41 16.38 20.65
C THR A 53 -9.11 15.56 21.72
N GLY A 54 -9.71 14.42 21.36
CA GLY A 54 -10.52 13.60 22.26
C GLY A 54 -11.86 14.25 22.64
N ALA A 55 -12.24 15.35 21.96
CA ALA A 55 -13.53 15.98 22.18
C ALA A 55 -14.66 15.08 21.66
N PHE A 56 -15.69 14.84 22.48
CA PHE A 56 -16.88 14.10 22.07
C PHE A 56 -17.60 14.79 20.91
N ILE A 57 -17.95 14.01 19.90
CA ILE A 57 -18.69 14.46 18.72
C ILE A 57 -20.15 14.01 18.88
N ASP A 58 -20.38 12.69 18.87
CA ASP A 58 -21.69 12.07 18.97
C ASP A 58 -21.61 10.57 19.33
N ILE A 59 -22.79 9.96 19.52
CA ILE A 59 -22.93 8.51 19.56
C ILE A 59 -22.97 8.03 18.11
N PHE A 60 -21.94 7.30 17.70
CA PHE A 60 -21.76 6.82 16.33
C PHE A 60 -22.76 5.72 16.00
N ALA A 61 -22.78 4.66 16.83
CA ALA A 61 -23.68 3.53 16.66
C ALA A 61 -24.35 3.19 18.01
N SER A 62 -25.67 2.98 17.99
CA SER A 62 -26.45 2.54 19.16
C SER A 62 -27.80 1.97 18.74
N GLY A 63 -28.45 1.25 19.67
CA GLY A 63 -29.77 0.66 19.43
C GLY A 63 -29.74 -0.52 18.46
N ASN A 64 -30.88 -0.85 17.85
CA ASN A 64 -31.04 -1.99 16.93
C ASN A 64 -30.60 -3.36 17.50
N GLY A 65 -30.59 -3.47 18.83
CA GLY A 65 -30.15 -4.68 19.53
C GLY A 65 -28.65 -4.77 19.76
N LEU A 66 -27.88 -3.70 19.54
CA LEU A 66 -26.51 -3.58 20.05
C LEU A 66 -26.54 -3.57 21.58
N VAL A 67 -25.79 -4.48 22.19
CA VAL A 67 -25.65 -4.63 23.64
C VAL A 67 -24.21 -5.03 23.94
N SER A 68 -23.56 -4.35 24.90
CA SER A 68 -22.20 -4.65 25.33
C SER A 68 -21.19 -4.80 24.15
N PRO A 69 -20.90 -3.74 23.37
CA PRO A 69 -19.90 -3.82 22.29
C PRO A 69 -18.47 -3.95 22.84
N PHE A 70 -17.72 -4.96 22.38
CA PHE A 70 -16.35 -5.27 22.86
C PHE A 70 -15.24 -5.19 21.81
N GLY A 71 -15.55 -5.40 20.54
CA GLY A 71 -14.59 -5.47 19.43
C GLY A 71 -15.14 -4.72 18.22
N LEU A 72 -14.25 -4.04 17.50
CA LEU A 72 -14.60 -3.17 16.39
C LEU A 72 -13.59 -3.36 15.25
N ALA A 73 -14.08 -3.53 14.02
CA ALA A 73 -13.25 -3.59 12.83
C ALA A 73 -13.92 -2.90 11.64
N PHE A 74 -13.14 -2.25 10.79
CA PHE A 74 -13.61 -1.85 9.46
C PHE A 74 -13.33 -2.97 8.46
N GLY A 75 -14.31 -3.25 7.60
CA GLY A 75 -14.10 -4.12 6.44
C GLY A 75 -13.64 -3.32 5.23
N ALA A 76 -13.12 -4.02 4.20
CA ALA A 76 -12.75 -3.41 2.91
C ALA A 76 -13.94 -2.75 2.18
N ASP A 77 -15.17 -3.03 2.62
CA ASP A 77 -16.37 -2.33 2.15
C ASP A 77 -16.60 -0.96 2.84
N GLY A 78 -15.67 -0.53 3.68
CA GLY A 78 -15.72 0.71 4.45
C GLY A 78 -16.73 0.69 5.60
N ASN A 79 -17.39 -0.44 5.88
CA ASN A 79 -18.38 -0.55 6.95
C ASN A 79 -17.75 -0.93 8.28
N LEU A 80 -18.36 -0.46 9.38
CA LEU A 80 -17.98 -0.81 10.74
C LEU A 80 -18.70 -2.10 11.19
N TYR A 81 -17.92 -3.07 11.61
CA TYR A 81 -18.37 -4.32 12.22
C TYR A 81 -18.14 -4.24 13.72
N VAL A 82 -19.13 -4.68 14.49
CA VAL A 82 -19.16 -4.52 15.94
C VAL A 82 -19.59 -5.84 16.59
N THR A 83 -18.78 -6.37 17.50
CA THR A 83 -19.21 -7.50 18.33
C THR A 83 -20.36 -7.08 19.23
N ASN A 84 -21.31 -7.97 19.38
CA ASN A 84 -22.48 -7.79 20.24
C ASN A 84 -22.49 -8.95 21.23
N ASP A 85 -21.66 -8.80 22.26
CA ASP A 85 -21.27 -9.86 23.20
C ASP A 85 -22.49 -10.60 23.77
N ALA A 86 -23.39 -9.85 24.41
CA ALA A 86 -24.53 -10.40 25.13
C ALA A 86 -25.55 -11.11 24.22
N ASP A 87 -25.57 -10.79 22.92
CA ASP A 87 -26.48 -11.37 21.92
C ASP A 87 -25.77 -12.36 20.98
N SER A 88 -24.48 -12.63 21.22
CA SER A 88 -23.67 -13.61 20.49
C SER A 88 -23.71 -13.44 18.97
N SER A 89 -23.50 -12.21 18.50
CA SER A 89 -23.66 -11.83 17.09
C SER A 89 -22.71 -10.71 16.70
N ILE A 90 -22.63 -10.41 15.39
CA ILE A 90 -21.91 -9.26 14.86
C ILE A 90 -22.91 -8.34 14.15
N LEU A 91 -22.88 -7.05 14.48
CA LEU A 91 -23.69 -6.02 13.81
C LEU A 91 -22.81 -5.22 12.85
N ARG A 92 -23.42 -4.77 11.74
CA ARG A 92 -22.74 -3.94 10.74
C ARG A 92 -23.42 -2.58 10.62
N PHE A 93 -22.59 -1.56 10.58
CA PHE A 93 -22.97 -0.16 10.49
C PHE A 93 -22.21 0.51 9.36
N ASP A 94 -22.80 1.53 8.76
CA ASP A 94 -22.13 2.39 7.79
C ASP A 94 -20.95 3.09 8.46
N GLY A 95 -19.74 2.90 7.93
CA GLY A 95 -18.50 3.37 8.57
C GLY A 95 -18.27 4.88 8.54
N VAL A 96 -19.14 5.64 7.86
CA VAL A 96 -19.10 7.10 7.80
C VAL A 96 -20.13 7.72 8.74
N THR A 97 -21.34 7.19 8.72
CA THR A 97 -22.51 7.78 9.39
C THR A 97 -22.88 7.07 10.68
N GLY A 98 -22.41 5.84 10.88
CA GLY A 98 -22.79 4.97 12.00
C GLY A 98 -24.23 4.44 11.90
N ALA A 99 -24.87 4.58 10.73
CA ALA A 99 -26.21 4.06 10.50
C ALA A 99 -26.20 2.53 10.49
N PHE A 100 -27.14 1.92 11.23
CA PHE A 100 -27.30 0.47 11.21
C PHE A 100 -27.64 -0.04 9.80
N ILE A 101 -26.89 -1.02 9.32
CA ILE A 101 -27.12 -1.68 8.04
C ILE A 101 -27.90 -2.96 8.29
N ASP A 102 -27.27 -3.91 8.98
CA ASP A 102 -27.85 -5.21 9.27
C ASP A 102 -27.13 -5.94 10.42
N ARG A 103 -27.66 -7.12 10.72
CA ARG A 103 -26.99 -8.08 11.58
C ARG A 103 -26.20 -9.02 10.71
N PHE A 104 -24.90 -8.75 10.62
CA PHE A 104 -23.99 -9.43 9.73
C PHE A 104 -23.83 -10.91 10.07
N VAL A 105 -23.54 -11.22 11.34
CA VAL A 105 -23.54 -12.59 11.85
C VAL A 105 -24.73 -12.78 12.78
N ALA A 106 -25.58 -13.76 12.48
CA ALA A 106 -26.77 -14.05 13.30
C ALA A 106 -26.41 -14.60 14.69
N PRO A 107 -27.28 -14.44 15.71
CA PRO A 107 -27.02 -14.92 17.06
C PRO A 107 -26.70 -16.42 17.09
N GLY A 108 -25.53 -16.78 17.61
CA GLY A 108 -25.08 -18.16 17.72
C GLY A 108 -24.79 -18.87 16.41
N ALA A 109 -24.65 -18.15 15.29
CA ALA A 109 -24.22 -18.74 14.03
C ALA A 109 -22.86 -19.44 14.22
N GLY A 110 -22.69 -20.65 13.69
CA GLY A 110 -21.47 -21.43 13.91
C GLY A 110 -21.23 -21.91 15.35
N GLY A 111 -22.15 -21.60 16.28
CA GLY A 111 -21.94 -21.82 17.71
C GLY A 111 -21.28 -20.65 18.43
N LEU A 112 -21.24 -19.45 17.83
CA LEU A 112 -20.73 -18.23 18.46
C LEU A 112 -21.37 -18.00 19.82
N ASP A 113 -20.56 -17.73 20.84
CA ASP A 113 -21.02 -17.39 22.19
C ASP A 113 -20.06 -16.34 22.74
N THR A 114 -20.62 -15.22 23.21
CA THR A 114 -19.89 -14.05 23.75
C THR A 114 -18.70 -13.63 22.87
N PRO A 115 -18.95 -13.07 21.67
CA PRO A 115 -17.89 -12.54 20.82
C PRO A 115 -17.19 -11.39 21.52
N ASP A 116 -15.89 -11.52 21.74
CA ASP A 116 -15.09 -10.50 22.41
C ASP A 116 -14.50 -9.53 21.36
N ASP A 117 -13.63 -10.06 20.50
CA ASP A 117 -12.89 -9.30 19.48
C ASP A 117 -13.08 -9.85 18.06
N ILE A 118 -12.76 -9.02 17.07
CA ILE A 118 -12.88 -9.32 15.63
C ILE A 118 -11.74 -8.74 14.81
N THR A 119 -11.35 -9.45 13.75
CA THR A 119 -10.44 -8.92 12.73
C THR A 119 -10.78 -9.49 11.34
N PHE A 120 -10.51 -8.73 10.30
CA PHE A 120 -10.51 -9.25 8.94
C PHE A 120 -9.13 -9.82 8.62
N GLY A 121 -9.09 -11.01 8.05
CA GLY A 121 -7.84 -11.62 7.57
C GLY A 121 -7.45 -11.13 6.18
N PRO A 122 -6.21 -11.41 5.76
CA PRO A 122 -5.73 -11.09 4.40
C PRO A 122 -6.52 -11.83 3.31
N ASP A 123 -7.23 -12.91 3.67
CA ASP A 123 -8.14 -13.63 2.78
C ASP A 123 -9.54 -13.00 2.67
N GLY A 124 -9.74 -11.82 3.27
CA GLY A 124 -11.01 -11.11 3.31
C GLY A 124 -12.05 -11.72 4.24
N ASN A 125 -11.75 -12.80 4.98
CA ASN A 125 -12.71 -13.41 5.91
C ASN A 125 -12.69 -12.72 7.27
N LEU A 126 -13.82 -12.81 7.99
CA LEU A 126 -13.96 -12.28 9.34
C LEU A 126 -13.64 -13.35 10.39
N TYR A 127 -12.71 -13.06 11.29
CA TYR A 127 -12.29 -13.92 12.38
C TYR A 127 -12.77 -13.35 13.70
N VAL A 128 -13.39 -14.19 14.54
CA VAL A 128 -14.08 -13.76 15.76
C VAL A 128 -13.67 -14.63 16.93
N SER A 129 -13.22 -14.03 18.04
CA SER A 129 -13.00 -14.78 19.28
C SER A 129 -14.35 -15.12 19.90
N SER A 130 -14.59 -16.41 20.11
CA SER A 130 -15.82 -16.92 20.71
C SER A 130 -15.50 -17.34 22.13
N PHE A 131 -15.47 -16.35 23.03
CA PHE A 131 -14.89 -16.41 24.37
C PHE A 131 -15.37 -17.65 25.15
N ARG A 132 -16.68 -17.88 25.27
CA ARG A 132 -17.24 -19.00 26.05
C ARG A 132 -17.07 -20.38 25.43
N THR A 133 -16.63 -20.46 24.18
CA THR A 133 -16.45 -21.72 23.46
C THR A 133 -14.99 -22.13 23.33
N ASP A 134 -14.05 -21.30 23.80
CA ASP A 134 -12.61 -21.50 23.67
C ASP A 134 -12.14 -21.63 22.21
N ALA A 135 -12.81 -20.96 21.27
CA ALA A 135 -12.59 -21.10 19.84
C ALA A 135 -12.48 -19.75 19.13
N VAL A 136 -11.82 -19.74 17.98
CA VAL A 136 -11.90 -18.65 17.00
C VAL A 136 -12.71 -19.14 15.82
N LEU A 137 -13.79 -18.43 15.51
CA LEU A 137 -14.71 -18.77 14.43
C LEU A 137 -14.45 -17.89 13.22
N ARG A 138 -14.56 -18.46 12.02
CA ARG A 138 -14.35 -17.77 10.75
C ARG A 138 -15.64 -17.70 9.96
N TYR A 139 -15.89 -16.52 9.41
CA TYR A 139 -17.06 -16.18 8.61
C TYR A 139 -16.61 -15.58 7.30
N ASP A 140 -17.43 -15.78 6.28
CA ASP A 140 -17.30 -15.11 5.00
C ASP A 140 -17.44 -13.59 5.21
N GLY A 141 -16.43 -12.82 4.81
CA GLY A 141 -16.36 -11.39 5.10
C GLY A 141 -17.31 -10.52 4.27
N GLU A 142 -17.91 -11.05 3.21
CA GLU A 142 -18.92 -10.34 2.41
C GLU A 142 -20.33 -10.60 2.94
N THR A 143 -20.61 -11.84 3.36
CA THR A 143 -21.96 -12.33 3.64
C THR A 143 -22.25 -12.62 5.11
N GLY A 144 -21.21 -12.75 5.94
CA GLY A 144 -21.33 -13.13 7.36
C GLY A 144 -21.72 -14.60 7.56
N ALA A 145 -21.66 -15.42 6.50
CA ALA A 145 -21.95 -16.83 6.59
C ALA A 145 -20.84 -17.57 7.35
N PHE A 146 -21.21 -18.44 8.28
CA PHE A 146 -20.24 -19.28 8.99
C PHE A 146 -19.50 -20.22 8.02
N ILE A 147 -18.17 -20.22 8.09
CA ILE A 147 -17.30 -21.10 7.30
C ILE A 147 -16.90 -22.30 8.17
N ASP A 148 -16.12 -22.06 9.23
CA ASP A 148 -15.60 -23.08 10.13
C ASP A 148 -15.14 -22.49 11.48
N ALA A 149 -14.75 -23.38 12.40
CA ALA A 149 -13.98 -23.01 13.58
C ALA A 149 -12.49 -23.02 13.20
N PHE A 150 -11.97 -21.86 12.82
CA PHE A 150 -10.58 -21.68 12.37
C PHE A 150 -9.58 -22.15 13.43
N VAL A 151 -9.80 -21.76 14.70
CA VAL A 151 -9.14 -22.38 15.85
C VAL A 151 -10.19 -23.12 16.67
N PRO A 152 -10.31 -24.46 16.54
CA PRO A 152 -11.25 -25.24 17.33
C PRO A 152 -10.96 -25.23 18.84
N SER A 153 -12.02 -25.39 19.63
CA SER A 153 -11.94 -25.52 21.10
C SER A 153 -10.85 -26.50 21.56
N GLY A 154 -10.03 -26.05 22.52
CA GLY A 154 -8.94 -26.82 23.14
C GLY A 154 -7.67 -26.96 22.29
N ARG A 155 -7.58 -26.32 21.10
CA ARG A 155 -6.36 -26.31 20.30
C ARG A 155 -5.31 -25.38 20.90
N GLY A 156 -4.10 -25.91 21.10
CA GLY A 156 -3.02 -25.17 21.77
C GLY A 156 -3.24 -24.95 23.27
N GLY A 157 -4.38 -25.42 23.82
CA GLY A 157 -4.80 -25.05 25.17
C GLY A 157 -5.50 -23.69 25.27
N LEU A 158 -6.01 -23.14 24.15
CA LEU A 158 -6.80 -21.90 24.14
C LEU A 158 -7.96 -21.97 25.15
N ASP A 159 -8.10 -20.92 25.95
CA ASP A 159 -9.04 -20.83 27.07
C ASP A 159 -9.47 -19.36 27.23
N ASP A 160 -10.77 -19.09 27.03
CA ASP A 160 -11.37 -17.75 27.00
C ASP A 160 -10.63 -16.78 26.03
N PRO A 161 -10.69 -17.00 24.70
CA PRO A 161 -10.05 -16.12 23.72
C PRO A 161 -10.61 -14.70 23.78
N ALA A 162 -9.72 -13.70 23.84
CA ALA A 162 -10.05 -12.29 23.80
C ALA A 162 -9.52 -11.66 22.50
N GLY A 163 -8.56 -10.75 22.58
CA GLY A 163 -7.94 -10.06 21.44
C GLY A 163 -7.24 -11.01 20.46
N LEU A 164 -7.36 -10.70 19.17
CA LEU A 164 -6.81 -11.50 18.09
C LEU A 164 -6.36 -10.65 16.90
N LEU A 165 -5.34 -11.11 16.17
CA LEU A 165 -4.86 -10.43 14.95
C LEU A 165 -3.93 -11.31 14.12
N PHE A 166 -3.80 -10.95 12.84
CA PHE A 166 -2.72 -11.43 11.98
C PHE A 166 -1.46 -10.59 12.22
N GLY A 167 -0.33 -11.26 12.46
CA GLY A 167 0.96 -10.63 12.64
C GLY A 167 1.63 -10.24 11.32
N PRO A 168 2.71 -9.44 11.38
CA PRO A 168 3.46 -9.03 10.19
C PRO A 168 4.18 -10.20 9.47
N ASP A 169 4.26 -11.36 10.12
CA ASP A 169 4.80 -12.60 9.59
C ASP A 169 3.72 -13.50 8.95
N GLY A 170 2.47 -13.03 8.88
CA GLY A 170 1.34 -13.76 8.33
C GLY A 170 0.72 -14.79 9.28
N ASP A 171 1.27 -14.98 10.48
CA ASP A 171 0.71 -15.89 11.48
C ASP A 171 -0.42 -15.24 12.29
N PHE A 172 -1.26 -16.07 12.91
CA PHE A 172 -2.42 -15.63 13.67
C PHE A 172 -2.18 -15.72 15.18
N TYR A 173 -2.38 -14.62 15.89
CA TYR A 173 -2.09 -14.48 17.32
C TYR A 173 -3.38 -14.29 18.11
N VAL A 174 -3.51 -14.99 19.24
CA VAL A 174 -4.71 -14.93 20.09
C VAL A 174 -4.32 -14.80 21.56
N ALA A 175 -4.91 -13.83 22.25
CA ALA A 175 -4.86 -13.72 23.69
C ALA A 175 -5.73 -14.81 24.34
N SER A 176 -5.09 -15.71 25.08
CA SER A 176 -5.75 -16.75 25.88
C SER A 176 -5.92 -16.22 27.30
N SER A 177 -7.05 -15.56 27.56
CA SER A 177 -7.20 -14.68 28.72
C SER A 177 -7.17 -15.43 30.05
N ASN A 178 -7.75 -16.63 30.12
CA ASN A 178 -7.79 -17.43 31.35
C ASN A 178 -6.47 -18.17 31.63
N SER A 179 -5.66 -18.44 30.59
CA SER A 179 -4.35 -19.09 30.76
C SER A 179 -3.17 -18.11 30.93
N ASP A 180 -3.41 -16.80 30.83
CA ASP A 180 -2.40 -15.73 30.88
C ASP A 180 -1.30 -15.89 29.80
N GLU A 181 -1.70 -16.27 28.58
CA GLU A 181 -0.79 -16.60 27.47
C GLU A 181 -1.20 -15.89 26.17
N ILE A 182 -0.25 -15.70 25.26
CA ILE A 182 -0.53 -15.41 23.85
C ILE A 182 -0.15 -16.64 23.03
N LEU A 183 -1.11 -17.16 22.27
CA LEU A 183 -0.93 -18.35 21.43
C LEU A 183 -0.77 -17.94 19.97
N ARG A 184 0.13 -18.63 19.26
CA ARG A 184 0.42 -18.42 17.84
C ARG A 184 -0.02 -19.61 17.01
N TYR A 185 -0.69 -19.32 15.92
CA TYR A 185 -1.26 -20.26 14.97
C TYR A 185 -0.80 -19.90 13.57
N ASP A 186 -0.79 -20.89 12.69
CA ASP A 186 -0.61 -20.70 11.26
C ASP A 186 -1.78 -19.88 10.71
N GLY A 187 -1.48 -18.77 10.03
CA GLY A 187 -2.51 -17.82 9.59
C GLY A 187 -3.40 -18.31 8.47
N GLU A 188 -2.98 -19.31 7.69
CA GLU A 188 -3.80 -19.87 6.61
C GLU A 188 -4.72 -20.99 7.13
N THR A 189 -4.21 -21.81 8.05
CA THR A 189 -4.85 -23.08 8.44
C THR A 189 -5.41 -23.10 9.86
N GLY A 190 -5.04 -22.14 10.72
CA GLY A 190 -5.41 -22.12 12.13
C GLY A 190 -4.73 -23.22 12.96
N ALA A 191 -3.70 -23.87 12.41
CA ALA A 191 -2.95 -24.90 13.11
C ALA A 191 -2.10 -24.29 14.22
N PHE A 192 -2.16 -24.86 15.42
CA PHE A 192 -1.34 -24.39 16.54
C PHE A 192 0.16 -24.55 16.25
N ILE A 193 0.91 -23.45 16.37
CA ILE A 193 2.37 -23.42 16.23
C ILE A 193 3.00 -23.53 17.62
N GLU A 194 2.76 -22.54 18.48
CA GLU A 194 3.35 -22.49 19.82
C GLU A 194 2.62 -21.54 20.79
N THR A 195 2.99 -21.63 22.07
CA THR A 195 2.68 -20.62 23.07
C THR A 195 3.73 -19.51 22.96
N PHE A 196 3.40 -18.45 22.22
CA PHE A 196 4.30 -17.35 21.89
C PHE A 196 4.70 -16.53 23.12
N VAL A 197 3.72 -16.14 23.94
CA VAL A 197 3.96 -15.57 25.27
C VAL A 197 3.50 -16.58 26.31
N THR A 198 4.45 -17.10 27.09
CA THR A 198 4.19 -18.14 28.09
C THR A 198 3.60 -17.59 29.39
N HIS A 199 2.85 -18.44 30.10
CA HIS A 199 2.26 -18.12 31.40
C HIS A 199 3.28 -17.47 32.35
N GLN A 200 2.88 -16.38 33.01
CA GLN A 200 3.70 -15.54 33.91
C GLN A 200 4.85 -14.75 33.26
N SER A 201 5.03 -14.79 31.94
CA SER A 201 5.99 -13.94 31.25
C SER A 201 5.66 -12.45 31.47
N GLY A 202 6.58 -11.69 32.07
CA GLY A 202 6.32 -10.29 32.46
C GLY A 202 5.29 -10.10 33.58
N ASN A 203 4.85 -11.19 34.23
CA ASN A 203 3.66 -11.23 35.09
C ASN A 203 2.40 -10.77 34.34
N LEU A 204 2.25 -11.20 33.08
CA LEU A 204 1.00 -11.10 32.32
C LEU A 204 -0.14 -11.73 33.12
N LEU A 205 -1.25 -11.02 33.21
CA LEU A 205 -2.48 -11.45 33.86
C LEU A 205 -3.67 -10.97 33.05
N MET A 206 -4.52 -11.91 32.64
CA MET A 206 -5.72 -11.73 31.83
C MET A 206 -5.44 -10.84 30.61
N PRO A 207 -4.64 -11.31 29.63
CA PRO A 207 -4.45 -10.60 28.38
C PRO A 207 -5.82 -10.39 27.72
N TYR A 208 -6.10 -9.16 27.30
CA TYR A 208 -7.35 -8.81 26.66
C TYR A 208 -7.08 -8.42 25.22
N ASP A 209 -6.72 -7.17 24.96
CA ASP A 209 -6.34 -6.72 23.62
C ASP A 209 -4.84 -6.87 23.36
N ILE A 210 -4.49 -7.07 22.09
CA ILE A 210 -3.13 -7.25 21.59
C ILE A 210 -2.92 -6.46 20.29
N LEU A 211 -1.70 -5.97 20.06
CA LEU A 211 -1.36 -5.24 18.83
C LEU A 211 0.15 -5.29 18.54
N PHE A 212 0.54 -5.52 17.29
CA PHE A 212 1.93 -5.23 16.87
C PHE A 212 2.11 -3.73 16.63
N GLY A 213 3.09 -3.14 17.29
CA GLY A 213 3.43 -1.73 17.13
C GLY A 213 4.28 -1.46 15.88
N PRO A 214 4.47 -0.18 15.52
CA PRO A 214 5.29 0.22 14.37
C PRO A 214 6.78 -0.11 14.54
N ASP A 215 7.21 -0.47 15.76
CA ASP A 215 8.56 -0.95 16.06
C ASP A 215 8.71 -2.48 15.92
N GLY A 216 7.66 -3.16 15.46
CA GLY A 216 7.61 -4.61 15.30
C GLY A 216 7.41 -5.38 16.60
N ASN A 217 7.24 -4.72 17.75
CA ASN A 217 7.01 -5.39 19.03
C ASN A 217 5.53 -5.69 19.27
N LEU A 218 5.24 -6.72 20.04
CA LEU A 218 3.88 -7.06 20.47
C LEU A 218 3.53 -6.33 21.78
N TYR A 219 2.41 -5.62 21.79
CA TYR A 219 1.85 -4.92 22.94
C TYR A 219 0.61 -5.67 23.44
N VAL A 220 0.49 -5.84 24.75
CA VAL A 220 -0.57 -6.65 25.37
C VAL A 220 -1.19 -5.91 26.55
N ALA A 221 -2.50 -5.71 26.51
CA ALA A 221 -3.27 -5.18 27.63
C ALA A 221 -3.37 -6.24 28.74
N SER A 222 -2.72 -6.00 29.87
CA SER A 222 -2.77 -6.88 31.04
C SER A 222 -3.74 -6.32 32.08
N VAL A 223 -4.95 -6.86 32.07
CA VAL A 223 -6.10 -6.26 32.76
C VAL A 223 -5.90 -6.26 34.28
N LEU A 224 -5.61 -7.41 34.88
CA LEU A 224 -5.68 -7.58 36.34
C LEU A 224 -4.53 -6.93 37.10
N ASN A 225 -3.44 -6.55 36.41
CA ASN A 225 -2.33 -5.82 37.01
C ASN A 225 -2.25 -4.34 36.55
N ASN A 226 -3.22 -3.88 35.75
CA ASN A 226 -3.32 -2.53 35.21
C ASN A 226 -2.06 -2.08 34.45
N ARG A 227 -1.59 -2.89 33.50
CA ARG A 227 -0.40 -2.58 32.69
C ARG A 227 -0.67 -2.83 31.22
N VAL A 228 0.15 -2.22 30.38
CA VAL A 228 0.40 -2.71 29.02
C VAL A 228 1.83 -3.25 29.01
N LEU A 229 1.98 -4.51 28.63
CA LEU A 229 3.26 -5.20 28.55
C LEU A 229 3.73 -5.22 27.10
N ARG A 230 5.04 -5.17 26.89
CA ARG A 230 5.66 -5.23 25.57
C ARG A 230 6.58 -6.43 25.46
N TYR A 231 6.47 -7.14 24.35
CA TYR A 231 7.20 -8.34 24.01
C TYR A 231 7.90 -8.14 22.67
N ASP A 232 9.02 -8.83 22.50
CA ASP A 232 9.70 -8.94 21.21
C ASP A 232 8.77 -9.63 20.22
N GLY A 233 8.50 -8.99 19.08
CA GLY A 233 7.48 -9.47 18.15
C GLY A 233 7.89 -10.67 17.31
N GLU A 234 9.18 -11.02 17.27
CA GLU A 234 9.65 -12.23 16.60
C GLU A 234 9.67 -13.44 17.56
N THR A 235 9.98 -13.20 18.84
CA THR A 235 10.32 -14.27 19.79
C THR A 235 9.37 -14.40 20.98
N GLY A 236 8.47 -13.45 21.19
CA GLY A 236 7.53 -13.44 22.32
C GLY A 236 8.19 -13.21 23.68
N ASN A 237 9.47 -12.83 23.69
CA ASN A 237 10.21 -12.57 24.91
C ASN A 237 9.76 -11.27 25.57
N PHE A 238 9.53 -11.30 26.88
CA PHE A 238 9.17 -10.09 27.64
C PHE A 238 10.29 -9.05 27.59
N LEU A 239 9.95 -7.83 27.16
CA LEU A 239 10.87 -6.69 27.12
C LEU A 239 10.69 -5.82 28.36
N ASP A 240 9.52 -5.22 28.52
CA ASP A 240 9.20 -4.34 29.64
C ASP A 240 7.69 -4.15 29.87
N ALA A 241 7.35 -3.47 30.96
CA ALA A 241 6.01 -2.95 31.19
C ALA A 241 5.92 -1.56 30.53
N PHE A 242 5.60 -1.53 29.23
CA PHE A 242 5.52 -0.32 28.42
C PHE A 242 4.63 0.76 29.07
N VAL A 243 3.45 0.39 29.54
CA VAL A 243 2.66 1.22 30.46
C VAL A 243 2.65 0.59 31.86
N PRO A 244 3.43 1.14 32.82
CA PRO A 244 3.48 0.61 34.18
C PRO A 244 2.17 0.83 34.97
N ASN A 245 1.97 0.00 35.99
CA ASN A 245 0.85 0.16 36.93
C ASN A 245 0.87 1.55 37.58
N GLY A 246 -0.30 2.20 37.61
CA GLY A 246 -0.48 3.53 38.18
C GLY A 246 -0.20 4.69 37.21
N SER A 247 0.35 4.41 36.02
CA SER A 247 0.58 5.43 34.98
C SER A 247 -0.75 6.03 34.51
N GLY A 248 -0.93 7.34 34.72
CA GLY A 248 -2.18 8.04 34.38
C GLY A 248 -3.41 7.65 35.21
N GLY A 249 -3.24 6.77 36.21
CA GLY A 249 -4.34 6.15 36.94
C GLY A 249 -5.07 5.06 36.16
N LEU A 250 -4.42 4.43 35.17
CA LEU A 250 -4.96 3.31 34.39
C LEU A 250 -5.51 2.19 35.30
N GLN A 251 -6.73 1.75 35.02
CA GLN A 251 -7.39 0.60 35.64
C GLN A 251 -8.10 -0.23 34.59
N TYR A 252 -7.89 -1.55 34.65
CA TYR A 252 -8.44 -2.56 33.74
C TYR A 252 -8.28 -2.13 32.27
N PRO A 253 -7.03 -2.05 31.75
CA PRO A 253 -6.81 -1.77 30.34
C PRO A 253 -7.52 -2.84 29.50
N ALA A 254 -8.42 -2.42 28.61
CA ALA A 254 -9.13 -3.31 27.70
C ALA A 254 -8.52 -3.16 26.30
N GLY A 255 -9.06 -2.29 25.46
CA GLY A 255 -8.50 -1.94 24.15
C GLY A 255 -7.25 -1.05 24.20
N ILE A 256 -6.34 -1.28 23.25
CA ILE A 256 -5.09 -0.53 23.01
C ILE A 256 -4.93 -0.21 21.51
N THR A 257 -4.37 0.96 21.17
CA THR A 257 -4.01 1.26 19.77
C THR A 257 -2.91 2.30 19.67
N PHE A 258 -2.13 2.25 18.58
CA PHE A 258 -1.40 3.42 18.11
C PHE A 258 -2.35 4.32 17.32
N GLY A 259 -2.31 5.62 17.56
CA GLY A 259 -3.04 6.60 16.75
C GLY A 259 -2.19 7.13 15.60
N PRO A 260 -2.81 7.82 14.62
CA PRO A 260 -2.09 8.39 13.48
C PRO A 260 -1.07 9.47 13.86
N ASP A 261 -1.15 10.00 15.08
CA ASP A 261 -0.17 10.93 15.63
C ASP A 261 1.04 10.24 16.28
N GLY A 262 1.16 8.91 16.11
CA GLY A 262 2.23 8.09 16.66
C GLY A 262 2.16 7.92 18.18
N ARG A 263 1.05 8.32 18.82
CA ARG A 263 0.85 8.14 20.26
C ARG A 263 0.13 6.84 20.56
N PHE A 264 0.29 6.36 21.78
CA PHE A 264 -0.35 5.13 22.24
C PHE A 264 -1.57 5.44 23.11
N TYR A 265 -2.70 4.82 22.80
CA TYR A 265 -3.99 5.07 23.43
C TYR A 265 -4.48 3.79 24.09
N VAL A 266 -5.01 3.94 25.31
CA VAL A 266 -5.48 2.80 26.10
C VAL A 266 -6.84 3.16 26.71
N THR A 267 -7.83 2.31 26.49
CA THR A 267 -9.09 2.40 27.22
C THR A 267 -8.86 1.95 28.67
N SER A 268 -9.35 2.74 29.62
CA SER A 268 -9.34 2.36 31.03
C SER A 268 -10.76 1.98 31.43
N PHE A 269 -11.08 0.70 31.27
CA PHE A 269 -12.42 0.17 31.55
C PHE A 269 -12.88 0.55 32.97
N GLY A 270 -12.01 0.43 33.97
CA GLY A 270 -12.37 0.69 35.37
C GLY A 270 -12.51 2.16 35.75
N THR A 271 -12.19 3.11 34.86
CA THR A 271 -12.28 4.55 35.15
C THR A 271 -13.07 5.36 34.11
N ASP A 272 -13.63 4.69 33.10
CA ASP A 272 -14.44 5.29 32.02
C ASP A 272 -13.69 6.32 31.18
N ARG A 273 -12.39 6.09 30.94
CA ARG A 273 -11.46 7.03 30.30
C ARG A 273 -10.77 6.41 29.10
N VAL A 274 -10.27 7.27 28.20
CA VAL A 274 -9.21 6.92 27.26
C VAL A 274 -7.96 7.70 27.66
N LEU A 275 -6.87 6.99 27.94
CA LEU A 275 -5.60 7.56 28.35
C LEU A 275 -4.62 7.56 27.17
N ARG A 276 -3.81 8.60 27.08
CA ARG A 276 -2.82 8.77 26.01
C ARG A 276 -1.41 8.81 26.57
N TYR A 277 -0.54 8.10 25.86
CA TYR A 277 0.85 7.86 26.21
C TYR A 277 1.72 8.20 25.01
N ASP A 278 2.98 8.47 25.31
CA ASP A 278 4.03 8.56 24.31
C ASP A 278 4.22 7.20 23.63
N GLY A 279 4.20 7.16 22.29
CA GLY A 279 4.22 5.90 21.54
C GLY A 279 5.55 5.17 21.55
N GLU A 280 6.66 5.87 21.82
CA GLU A 280 7.98 5.23 21.89
C GLU A 280 8.30 4.73 23.31
N THR A 281 7.87 5.48 24.33
CA THR A 281 8.29 5.27 25.72
C THR A 281 7.20 4.76 26.66
N GLY A 282 5.93 4.84 26.26
CA GLY A 282 4.78 4.47 27.11
C GLY A 282 4.57 5.43 28.28
N THR A 283 5.22 6.60 28.25
CA THR A 283 5.07 7.62 29.30
C THR A 283 3.69 8.28 29.20
N PHE A 284 2.98 8.39 30.32
CA PHE A 284 1.67 9.06 30.36
C PHE A 284 1.78 10.53 29.94
N ILE A 285 0.89 10.95 29.03
CA ILE A 285 0.79 12.33 28.55
C ILE A 285 -0.41 13.01 29.21
N ASP A 286 -1.61 12.53 28.90
CA ASP A 286 -2.87 13.10 29.37
C ASP A 286 -4.06 12.12 29.28
N GLU A 287 -5.18 12.56 29.81
CA GLU A 287 -6.48 11.94 29.61
C GLU A 287 -7.06 12.47 28.30
N PHE A 288 -7.07 11.62 27.28
CA PHE A 288 -7.52 11.99 25.96
C PHE A 288 -9.04 12.12 25.91
N VAL A 289 -9.75 11.12 26.44
CA VAL A 289 -11.20 11.20 26.68
C VAL A 289 -11.44 11.18 28.17
N SER A 290 -12.15 12.21 28.65
CA SER A 290 -12.41 12.34 30.08
C SER A 290 -13.40 11.31 30.63
N SER A 291 -13.29 10.99 31.91
CA SER A 291 -14.19 10.06 32.60
C SER A 291 -15.67 10.39 32.34
N GLY A 292 -16.42 9.43 31.78
CA GLY A 292 -17.85 9.59 31.49
C GLY A 292 -18.18 10.57 30.36
N ASN A 293 -17.20 11.02 29.57
CA ASN A 293 -17.43 12.04 28.55
C ASN A 293 -18.34 11.51 27.42
N GLY A 294 -19.43 12.21 27.15
CA GLY A 294 -20.48 11.75 26.21
C GLY A 294 -21.42 10.70 26.82
N GLY A 295 -21.14 10.18 28.01
CA GLY A 295 -21.84 9.04 28.59
C GLY A 295 -21.00 7.76 28.61
N LEU A 296 -19.73 7.80 28.22
CA LEU A 296 -18.82 6.65 28.20
C LEU A 296 -18.84 5.88 29.54
N ASP A 297 -19.07 4.58 29.48
CA ASP A 297 -19.16 3.67 30.64
C ASP A 297 -18.59 2.32 30.23
N GLY A 298 -17.51 1.90 30.89
CA GLY A 298 -16.78 0.67 30.53
C GLY A 298 -16.26 0.66 29.09
N PRO A 299 -15.33 1.56 28.70
CA PRO A 299 -14.74 1.53 27.37
C PRO A 299 -13.97 0.22 27.18
N ALA A 300 -14.41 -0.60 26.23
CA ALA A 300 -13.91 -1.95 26.00
C ALA A 300 -12.92 -2.03 24.83
N TYR A 301 -13.15 -1.24 23.78
CA TYR A 301 -12.30 -1.18 22.59
C TYR A 301 -12.15 0.25 22.09
N LEU A 302 -11.13 0.49 21.29
CA LEU A 302 -10.96 1.74 20.57
C LEU A 302 -10.26 1.52 19.23
N LEU A 303 -10.65 2.30 18.23
CA LEU A 303 -10.03 2.24 16.91
C LEU A 303 -10.02 3.65 16.28
N PHE A 304 -8.94 4.01 15.60
CA PHE A 304 -8.90 5.24 14.82
C PHE A 304 -9.41 4.97 13.41
N ARG A 305 -10.27 5.84 12.90
CA ARG A 305 -10.52 5.92 11.47
C ARG A 305 -9.62 6.99 10.87
N THR A 306 -8.76 6.58 9.96
CA THR A 306 -7.98 7.40 9.05
C THR A 306 -8.30 6.95 7.62
N ASP A 307 -8.20 7.87 6.69
CA ASP A 307 -8.56 7.72 5.27
C ASP A 307 -7.67 8.74 4.55
N THR A 308 -6.49 8.29 4.13
CA THR A 308 -5.37 9.15 3.74
C THR A 308 -5.55 9.72 2.33
N ASP A 309 -6.24 9.00 1.45
CA ASP A 309 -6.50 9.40 0.06
C ASP A 309 -7.95 9.83 -0.23
N ASP A 310 -8.82 9.83 0.79
CA ASP A 310 -10.22 10.26 0.76
C ASP A 310 -11.11 9.47 -0.21
N ASP A 311 -10.83 8.19 -0.41
CA ASP A 311 -11.64 7.34 -1.27
C ASP A 311 -12.88 6.74 -0.57
N GLY A 312 -12.93 6.87 0.76
CA GLY A 312 -14.02 6.43 1.62
C GLY A 312 -13.75 5.10 2.35
N ILE A 313 -12.67 4.40 2.02
CA ILE A 313 -12.17 3.21 2.70
C ILE A 313 -11.15 3.65 3.76
N PRO A 314 -11.28 3.21 5.02
CA PRO A 314 -10.29 3.54 6.03
C PRO A 314 -8.94 2.86 5.75
N ASP A 315 -7.81 3.53 6.01
CA ASP A 315 -6.44 3.01 5.77
C ASP A 315 -6.23 1.58 6.33
N SER A 316 -6.89 1.24 7.45
CA SER A 316 -6.81 -0.08 8.08
C SER A 316 -7.45 -1.22 7.28
N ALA A 317 -8.27 -0.86 6.30
CA ALA A 317 -9.04 -1.75 5.45
C ALA A 317 -8.81 -1.46 3.96
N ASP A 318 -7.85 -0.58 3.66
CA ASP A 318 -7.52 -0.11 2.32
C ASP A 318 -6.28 -0.84 1.80
N ASN A 319 -6.40 -1.52 0.66
CA ASN A 319 -5.28 -2.18 0.00
C ASN A 319 -4.40 -1.22 -0.83
N CYS A 320 -4.77 0.07 -0.94
CA CYS A 320 -3.94 1.15 -1.46
C CYS A 320 -4.09 2.46 -0.66
N PRO A 321 -3.63 2.53 0.62
CA PRO A 321 -3.91 3.65 1.53
C PRO A 321 -3.52 5.06 1.06
N GLU A 322 -2.67 5.17 0.02
CA GLU A 322 -2.18 6.44 -0.52
C GLU A 322 -2.72 6.73 -1.93
N VAL A 323 -3.49 5.81 -2.52
CA VAL A 323 -3.95 5.87 -3.92
C VAL A 323 -5.41 5.42 -4.02
N ALA A 324 -6.29 6.42 -4.13
CA ALA A 324 -7.74 6.23 -4.08
C ALA A 324 -8.26 5.12 -5.00
N ASN A 325 -8.84 4.08 -4.42
CA ASN A 325 -9.36 2.89 -5.10
C ASN A 325 -10.56 2.29 -4.35
N SER A 326 -11.66 3.04 -4.28
CA SER A 326 -12.88 2.65 -3.56
C SER A 326 -13.53 1.30 -3.96
N ASP A 327 -13.06 0.65 -5.03
CA ASP A 327 -13.49 -0.69 -5.44
C ASP A 327 -12.60 -1.83 -4.89
N GLN A 328 -11.46 -1.49 -4.27
CA GLN A 328 -10.53 -2.38 -3.59
C GLN A 328 -10.13 -3.59 -4.45
N ALA A 329 -10.00 -3.38 -5.76
CA ALA A 329 -9.59 -4.42 -6.69
C ALA A 329 -8.16 -4.91 -6.38
N ASN A 330 -7.96 -6.22 -6.45
CA ASN A 330 -6.68 -6.90 -6.25
C ASN A 330 -6.76 -8.25 -6.97
N GLN A 331 -6.17 -8.33 -8.17
CA GLN A 331 -6.36 -9.47 -9.06
C GLN A 331 -5.49 -10.67 -8.72
N ASP A 332 -4.26 -10.45 -8.26
CA ASP A 332 -3.30 -11.51 -7.94
C ASP A 332 -3.27 -11.90 -6.46
N ALA A 333 -4.04 -11.18 -5.63
CA ALA A 333 -4.22 -11.40 -4.20
C ALA A 333 -2.92 -11.25 -3.39
N ASP A 334 -2.02 -10.38 -3.83
CA ASP A 334 -0.89 -9.92 -3.03
C ASP A 334 -1.30 -8.80 -2.05
N PRO A 335 -0.41 -8.24 -1.21
CA PRO A 335 -0.80 -7.20 -0.25
C PRO A 335 -1.22 -5.84 -0.84
N PHE A 336 -1.02 -5.58 -2.13
CA PHE A 336 -1.26 -4.30 -2.79
C PHE A 336 -2.47 -4.41 -3.73
N GLY A 337 -3.29 -3.35 -3.78
CA GLY A 337 -4.41 -3.28 -4.73
C GLY A 337 -3.94 -2.91 -6.14
N ASP A 338 -4.74 -3.26 -7.15
CA ASP A 338 -4.44 -3.01 -8.59
C ASP A 338 -4.09 -1.54 -8.90
N ALA A 339 -4.53 -0.59 -8.07
CA ALA A 339 -4.32 0.84 -8.25
C ALA A 339 -2.92 1.33 -7.84
N CYS A 340 -2.28 0.63 -6.90
CA CYS A 340 -0.97 0.96 -6.33
C CYS A 340 0.07 -0.13 -6.54
N ASP A 341 -0.30 -1.22 -7.19
CA ASP A 341 0.55 -2.33 -7.55
C ASP A 341 1.28 -2.08 -8.88
N ASN A 342 2.61 -2.22 -8.88
CA ASN A 342 3.43 -2.13 -10.09
C ASN A 342 3.48 -3.44 -10.92
N CYS A 343 2.86 -4.52 -10.44
CA CYS A 343 2.56 -5.74 -11.20
C CYS A 343 1.14 -6.29 -10.97
N PRO A 344 0.06 -5.60 -11.42
CA PRO A 344 -1.34 -5.92 -11.09
C PRO A 344 -1.86 -7.33 -11.43
N GLU A 345 -1.09 -8.15 -12.15
CA GLU A 345 -1.48 -9.52 -12.52
C GLU A 345 -0.49 -10.57 -11.97
N THR A 346 0.55 -10.17 -11.24
CA THR A 346 1.65 -11.03 -10.79
C THR A 346 2.15 -10.62 -9.41
N ALA A 347 1.76 -11.43 -8.41
CA ALA A 347 2.05 -11.15 -7.01
C ALA A 347 3.53 -10.86 -6.76
N ASN A 348 3.80 -9.65 -6.24
CA ASN A 348 5.11 -9.15 -5.90
C ASN A 348 5.04 -8.32 -4.61
N PRO A 349 4.95 -8.99 -3.44
CA PRO A 349 4.78 -8.33 -2.15
C PRO A 349 5.91 -7.36 -1.74
N ASP A 350 7.04 -7.35 -2.46
CA ASP A 350 8.15 -6.43 -2.24
C ASP A 350 8.12 -5.19 -3.14
N GLN A 351 7.22 -5.15 -4.14
CA GLN A 351 7.03 -4.06 -5.09
C GLN A 351 8.37 -3.58 -5.70
N ALA A 352 9.27 -4.53 -5.98
CA ALA A 352 10.58 -4.23 -6.56
C ALA A 352 10.42 -3.65 -7.98
N ASP A 353 11.18 -2.59 -8.28
CA ASP A 353 11.24 -1.85 -9.55
C ASP A 353 12.67 -1.28 -9.63
N ASP A 354 13.58 -2.09 -10.16
CA ASP A 354 15.03 -1.82 -10.12
C ASP A 354 15.44 -0.65 -11.03
N ASP A 355 14.72 -0.43 -12.13
CA ASP A 355 15.02 0.62 -13.11
C ASP A 355 14.16 1.90 -13.00
N GLY A 356 13.07 1.84 -12.23
CA GLY A 356 12.22 2.96 -11.87
C GLY A 356 11.28 3.42 -12.99
N ASP A 357 10.87 2.52 -13.88
CA ASP A 357 9.98 2.84 -14.99
C ASP A 357 8.48 2.71 -14.67
N GLY A 358 8.16 2.11 -13.53
CA GLY A 358 6.82 1.90 -13.01
C GLY A 358 6.23 0.50 -13.24
N TRP A 359 6.96 -0.42 -13.87
CA TRP A 359 6.67 -1.86 -13.89
C TRP A 359 7.54 -2.56 -12.87
N GLY A 360 6.96 -3.50 -12.12
CA GLY A 360 7.74 -4.28 -11.17
C GLY A 360 8.59 -5.35 -11.84
N ASP A 361 9.76 -5.67 -11.26
CA ASP A 361 10.71 -6.64 -11.83
C ASP A 361 10.06 -7.98 -12.26
N PRO A 362 9.03 -8.52 -11.57
CA PRO A 362 8.39 -9.79 -11.97
C PRO A 362 7.56 -9.71 -13.26
N CYS A 363 7.09 -8.53 -13.64
CA CYS A 363 6.24 -8.30 -14.81
C CYS A 363 6.87 -7.37 -15.86
N ASP A 364 8.06 -6.83 -15.58
CA ASP A 364 8.86 -6.05 -16.51
C ASP A 364 9.61 -6.96 -17.50
N ASN A 365 9.46 -6.69 -18.79
CA ASN A 365 10.17 -7.39 -19.87
C ASN A 365 11.63 -6.92 -20.06
N CYS A 366 12.04 -5.86 -19.36
CA CYS A 366 13.40 -5.35 -19.27
C CYS A 366 13.77 -4.81 -17.87
N PRO A 367 13.85 -5.65 -16.80
CA PRO A 367 13.97 -5.23 -15.38
C PRO A 367 15.15 -4.32 -14.98
N GLU A 368 16.08 -4.07 -15.90
CA GLU A 368 17.30 -3.29 -15.67
C GLU A 368 17.38 -2.08 -16.63
N THR A 369 16.38 -1.88 -17.48
CA THR A 369 16.38 -0.89 -18.57
C THR A 369 15.00 -0.27 -18.78
N ALA A 370 14.82 0.89 -18.13
CA ALA A 370 13.54 1.57 -18.07
C ALA A 370 12.84 1.72 -19.42
N ASN A 371 11.67 1.09 -19.54
CA ASN A 371 10.86 1.00 -20.74
C ASN A 371 9.36 0.89 -20.43
N SER A 372 8.78 1.91 -19.78
CA SER A 372 7.35 1.98 -19.40
C SER A 372 6.30 1.58 -20.48
N GLY A 373 6.67 1.55 -21.76
CA GLY A 373 5.84 1.10 -22.88
C GLY A 373 5.78 -0.42 -23.08
N GLN A 374 6.72 -1.18 -22.49
CA GLN A 374 6.80 -2.65 -22.51
C GLN A 374 6.65 -3.23 -23.93
N GLU A 375 7.21 -2.54 -24.94
CA GLU A 375 7.22 -3.05 -26.31
C GLU A 375 8.04 -4.34 -26.43
N ASN A 376 7.56 -5.27 -27.26
CA ASN A 376 8.17 -6.57 -27.55
C ASN A 376 7.65 -7.01 -28.93
N ASP A 377 8.34 -6.62 -29.99
CA ASP A 377 7.88 -6.74 -31.38
C ASP A 377 7.93 -8.18 -31.92
N ASP A 378 8.72 -9.06 -31.29
CA ASP A 378 8.91 -10.45 -31.72
C ASP A 378 8.33 -11.52 -30.77
N ASP A 379 7.65 -11.07 -29.71
CA ASP A 379 7.00 -11.86 -28.67
C ASP A 379 7.95 -12.84 -27.94
N ASP A 380 9.23 -12.52 -27.79
CA ASP A 380 10.16 -13.30 -26.97
C ASP A 380 10.15 -12.90 -25.48
N ALA A 381 11.13 -13.33 -24.68
CA ALA A 381 11.14 -13.05 -23.24
C ALA A 381 11.69 -11.67 -22.88
N LEU A 382 12.32 -10.96 -23.82
CA LEU A 382 12.95 -9.67 -23.63
C LEU A 382 12.15 -8.59 -24.37
N GLY A 383 12.02 -7.43 -23.75
CA GLY A 383 11.45 -6.26 -24.42
C GLY A 383 12.42 -5.62 -25.41
N ASP A 384 11.88 -4.85 -26.35
CA ASP A 384 12.65 -4.14 -27.38
C ASP A 384 13.78 -3.26 -26.81
N ALA A 385 13.63 -2.79 -25.57
CA ALA A 385 14.58 -1.90 -24.92
C ALA A 385 15.87 -2.60 -24.46
N CYS A 386 15.80 -3.90 -24.17
CA CYS A 386 16.90 -4.73 -23.68
C CYS A 386 17.22 -5.92 -24.60
N ASP A 387 16.55 -5.98 -25.76
CA ASP A 387 16.79 -6.95 -26.81
C ASP A 387 17.73 -6.38 -27.88
N ASN A 388 18.86 -7.05 -28.12
CA ASN A 388 19.79 -6.73 -29.19
C ASN A 388 19.34 -7.22 -30.59
N CYS A 389 18.19 -7.90 -30.71
CA CYS A 389 17.48 -8.20 -31.95
C CYS A 389 15.94 -8.04 -31.84
N PRO A 390 15.39 -6.81 -31.67
CA PRO A 390 13.96 -6.57 -31.37
C PRO A 390 12.91 -7.12 -32.34
N LEU A 391 13.33 -7.64 -33.50
CA LEU A 391 12.46 -8.17 -34.54
C LEU A 391 12.65 -9.68 -34.77
N VAL A 392 13.55 -10.32 -34.03
CA VAL A 392 14.00 -11.71 -34.24
C VAL A 392 14.37 -12.39 -32.93
N THR A 393 13.52 -13.34 -32.54
CA THR A 393 13.65 -14.08 -31.27
C THR A 393 15.05 -14.61 -31.05
N ASN A 394 15.69 -14.16 -29.99
CA ASN A 394 17.07 -14.49 -29.65
C ASN A 394 17.31 -14.50 -28.12
N PRO A 395 16.71 -15.44 -27.37
CA PRO A 395 16.82 -15.47 -25.91
C PRO A 395 18.25 -15.60 -25.35
N GLY A 396 19.24 -15.91 -26.21
CA GLY A 396 20.66 -15.96 -25.84
C GLY A 396 21.38 -14.62 -25.83
N GLN A 397 20.82 -13.59 -26.50
CA GLN A 397 21.43 -12.25 -26.64
C GLN A 397 22.92 -12.31 -27.03
N ASP A 398 23.30 -13.29 -27.84
CA ASP A 398 24.68 -13.44 -28.31
C ASP A 398 25.04 -12.23 -29.19
N ASP A 399 26.15 -11.56 -28.88
CA ASP A 399 26.71 -10.42 -29.61
C ASP A 399 28.25 -10.58 -29.60
N PHE A 400 28.78 -11.17 -30.66
CA PHE A 400 30.17 -11.61 -30.72
C PHE A 400 31.16 -10.44 -30.82
N ASP A 401 30.78 -9.35 -31.47
CA ASP A 401 31.65 -8.21 -31.71
C ASP A 401 31.37 -6.97 -30.84
N ALA A 402 30.34 -7.07 -29.99
CA ALA A 402 29.93 -6.11 -28.98
C ALA A 402 29.53 -4.75 -29.56
N ASP A 403 28.72 -4.78 -30.62
CA ASP A 403 28.20 -3.58 -31.28
C ASP A 403 26.74 -3.23 -30.94
N GLU A 404 26.13 -3.98 -30.01
CA GLU A 404 24.73 -3.86 -29.58
C GLU A 404 23.71 -4.46 -30.57
N THR A 405 24.15 -5.11 -31.65
CA THR A 405 23.33 -5.93 -32.56
C THR A 405 23.59 -7.41 -32.29
N GLY A 406 22.55 -8.21 -32.07
CA GLY A 406 22.74 -9.64 -31.81
C GLY A 406 23.16 -10.44 -33.05
N ASP A 407 23.95 -11.50 -32.84
CA ASP A 407 24.54 -12.38 -33.88
C ASP A 407 23.53 -12.90 -34.92
N ILE A 408 22.26 -13.07 -34.52
CA ILE A 408 21.21 -13.62 -35.39
C ILE A 408 20.60 -12.57 -36.33
N CYS A 409 20.65 -11.29 -35.96
CA CYS A 409 20.14 -10.17 -36.75
C CYS A 409 21.25 -9.26 -37.30
N ASP A 410 22.51 -9.55 -36.97
CA ASP A 410 23.67 -8.86 -37.46
C ASP A 410 24.08 -9.33 -38.87
N ASN A 411 24.17 -8.39 -39.82
CA ASN A 411 24.64 -8.63 -41.18
C ASN A 411 26.18 -8.64 -41.30
N CYS A 412 26.91 -8.39 -40.22
CA CYS A 412 28.36 -8.59 -40.07
C CYS A 412 28.79 -9.14 -38.69
N PRO A 413 28.45 -10.40 -38.31
CA PRO A 413 28.64 -10.98 -36.96
C PRO A 413 30.06 -11.03 -36.35
N GLU A 414 31.09 -10.61 -37.09
CA GLU A 414 32.47 -10.55 -36.60
C GLU A 414 33.08 -9.14 -36.69
N VAL A 415 32.31 -8.15 -37.17
CA VAL A 415 32.78 -6.79 -37.49
C VAL A 415 31.72 -5.74 -37.14
N SER A 416 31.88 -5.16 -35.96
CA SER A 416 31.04 -4.09 -35.41
C SER A 416 30.57 -3.05 -36.43
N ASN A 417 29.25 -2.97 -36.58
CA ASN A 417 28.49 -2.17 -37.53
C ASN A 417 27.03 -1.93 -37.11
N ALA A 418 26.79 -1.44 -35.89
CA ALA A 418 25.47 -1.14 -35.31
C ALA A 418 24.43 -0.41 -36.21
N ASP A 419 24.85 0.27 -37.29
CA ASP A 419 23.93 0.89 -38.25
C ASP A 419 23.35 -0.08 -39.29
N GLN A 420 23.84 -1.33 -39.31
CA GLN A 420 23.39 -2.45 -40.12
C GLN A 420 23.19 -2.07 -41.60
N ILE A 421 24.02 -1.16 -42.12
CA ILE A 421 23.90 -0.66 -43.50
C ILE A 421 24.26 -1.78 -44.49
N ASP A 422 23.30 -2.11 -45.34
CA ASP A 422 23.44 -2.97 -46.53
C ASP A 422 22.99 -2.16 -47.76
N MET A 423 23.93 -1.71 -48.60
CA MET A 423 23.56 -0.82 -49.72
C MET A 423 23.08 -1.56 -50.97
N ASP A 424 23.48 -2.82 -51.15
CA ASP A 424 23.12 -3.60 -52.34
C ASP A 424 22.01 -4.65 -52.09
N GLY A 425 21.63 -4.84 -50.83
CA GLY A 425 20.48 -5.62 -50.38
C GLY A 425 20.71 -7.12 -50.40
N ASP A 426 21.96 -7.57 -50.34
CA ASP A 426 22.32 -9.00 -50.39
C ASP A 426 22.34 -9.70 -49.03
N GLY A 427 22.14 -8.94 -47.94
CA GLY A 427 22.10 -9.42 -46.56
C GLY A 427 23.47 -9.49 -45.87
N VAL A 428 24.54 -9.02 -46.52
CA VAL A 428 25.87 -8.84 -45.91
C VAL A 428 26.13 -7.35 -45.75
N GLY A 429 26.52 -6.92 -44.55
CA GLY A 429 26.70 -5.49 -44.26
C GLY A 429 27.92 -4.88 -44.96
N ALA A 430 27.85 -3.58 -45.21
CA ALA A 430 28.91 -2.80 -45.85
C ALA A 430 30.27 -2.84 -45.09
N ALA A 431 30.24 -3.19 -43.80
CA ALA A 431 31.41 -3.31 -42.95
C ALA A 431 32.24 -4.57 -43.23
N CYS A 432 31.61 -5.65 -43.68
CA CYS A 432 32.21 -6.96 -43.92
C CYS A 432 32.08 -7.45 -45.36
N ASP A 433 31.30 -6.77 -46.22
CA ASP A 433 31.28 -7.03 -47.66
C ASP A 433 32.32 -6.21 -48.44
N ALA A 434 33.18 -6.92 -49.16
CA ALA A 434 34.15 -6.32 -50.06
C ALA A 434 33.53 -5.81 -51.38
N ASN A 435 32.33 -6.28 -51.74
CA ASN A 435 31.62 -5.91 -52.96
C ASN A 435 30.68 -4.72 -52.75
N ASP A 436 30.21 -4.47 -51.52
CA ASP A 436 29.40 -3.32 -51.09
C ASP A 436 30.21 -2.00 -50.99
N ALA A 437 31.15 -1.83 -51.93
CA ALA A 437 32.22 -0.86 -51.85
C ALA A 437 31.72 0.59 -51.89
N CYS A 438 31.54 1.14 -50.70
CA CYS A 438 32.11 2.43 -50.32
C CYS A 438 33.41 2.29 -49.49
N ALA A 439 34.17 1.21 -49.67
CA ALA A 439 35.56 1.10 -49.20
C ALA A 439 36.53 2.11 -49.88
N ALA A 440 36.05 3.07 -50.68
CA ALA A 440 36.86 4.04 -51.41
C ALA A 440 36.89 5.47 -50.84
N ILE A 441 36.29 5.78 -49.68
CA ILE A 441 36.30 7.16 -49.14
C ILE A 441 36.79 7.28 -47.67
N SER A 442 36.79 6.20 -46.87
CA SER A 442 37.21 6.26 -45.45
C SER A 442 38.70 6.65 -45.25
N HIS A 443 39.58 6.40 -46.24
CA HIS A 443 40.99 6.81 -46.16
C HIS A 443 41.27 8.31 -46.34
N LEU A 444 40.24 9.17 -46.47
CA LEU A 444 40.41 10.62 -46.62
C LEU A 444 39.97 11.47 -45.41
N LEU A 445 39.47 10.90 -44.32
CA LEU A 445 39.12 11.66 -43.12
C LEU A 445 39.66 10.98 -41.84
N PRO A 446 40.42 11.69 -40.98
CA PRO A 446 40.90 11.11 -39.74
C PRO A 446 39.77 10.99 -38.71
N SER A 447 39.66 9.80 -38.11
CA SER A 447 38.89 9.53 -36.89
C SER A 447 39.41 10.38 -35.72
N GLY A 448 38.56 11.25 -35.17
CA GLY A 448 38.90 12.07 -34.00
C GLY A 448 37.66 12.55 -33.27
N LYS A 449 37.48 12.06 -32.04
CA LYS A 449 36.49 12.53 -31.05
C LYS A 449 36.64 14.05 -30.82
N GLY A 450 35.55 14.82 -30.88
CA GLY A 450 35.43 16.16 -30.30
C GLY A 450 35.10 17.32 -31.28
N PRO A 451 34.30 18.32 -30.86
CA PRO A 451 33.67 19.28 -31.77
C PRO A 451 34.56 20.51 -32.00
N ALA A 452 35.13 20.65 -33.20
CA ALA A 452 35.45 21.95 -33.82
C ALA A 452 36.11 21.78 -35.20
N VAL A 453 35.32 21.49 -36.24
CA VAL A 453 35.77 21.71 -37.64
C VAL A 453 34.79 22.64 -38.36
N SER A 454 34.77 23.91 -37.95
CA SER A 454 34.35 25.01 -38.80
C SER A 454 35.59 25.74 -39.26
N ARG A 455 36.05 25.43 -40.49
CA ARG A 455 36.76 26.32 -41.44
C ARG A 455 37.51 25.61 -42.59
N ALA A 456 37.70 24.29 -42.54
CA ALA A 456 38.43 23.57 -43.60
C ALA A 456 37.57 23.17 -44.82
N ALA A 457 36.26 22.94 -44.65
CA ALA A 457 35.37 22.52 -45.74
C ALA A 457 35.11 23.61 -46.80
N GLY A 458 35.25 24.89 -46.43
CA GLY A 458 35.02 26.01 -47.35
C GLY A 458 36.13 26.23 -48.39
N LEU A 459 37.36 25.79 -48.13
CA LEU A 459 38.50 26.03 -49.02
C LEU A 459 38.63 24.97 -50.14
N LEU A 460 38.15 23.74 -49.88
CA LEU A 460 38.23 22.63 -50.83
C LEU A 460 37.16 22.70 -51.94
N LEU A 461 35.95 23.17 -51.61
CA LEU A 461 34.88 23.44 -52.57
C LEU A 461 35.21 24.62 -53.52
N LEU A 462 35.98 25.61 -53.04
CA LEU A 462 36.45 26.74 -53.84
C LEU A 462 37.54 26.35 -54.85
N LEU A 463 38.39 25.36 -54.54
CA LEU A 463 39.43 24.87 -55.43
C LEU A 463 38.90 23.91 -56.52
N LEU A 464 37.91 23.08 -56.21
CA LEU A 464 37.24 22.23 -57.23
C LEU A 464 36.42 23.06 -58.23
N GLY A 465 35.75 24.13 -57.77
CA GLY A 465 34.97 25.03 -58.63
C GLY A 465 35.82 25.81 -59.63
N LEU A 466 37.05 26.20 -59.25
CA LEU A 466 37.99 26.91 -60.14
C LEU A 466 38.63 25.99 -61.19
N PHE A 467 38.82 24.70 -60.87
CA PHE A 467 39.40 23.73 -61.81
C PHE A 467 38.40 23.31 -62.92
N LEU A 468 37.11 23.15 -62.58
CA LEU A 468 36.04 22.87 -63.54
C LEU A 468 35.71 24.06 -64.46
N ALA A 469 35.94 25.30 -64.00
CA ALA A 469 35.78 26.50 -64.83
C ALA A 469 36.91 26.69 -65.86
N ALA A 470 38.13 26.20 -65.58
CA ALA A 470 39.26 26.28 -66.51
C ALA A 470 39.18 25.26 -67.66
N LEU A 471 38.60 24.08 -67.43
CA LEU A 471 38.43 23.03 -68.45
C LEU A 471 37.34 23.36 -69.49
N ARG A 472 36.38 24.26 -69.19
CA ARG A 472 35.37 24.71 -70.17
C ARG A 472 35.87 25.76 -71.17
N ARG A 473 37.08 26.31 -71.01
CA ARG A 473 37.64 27.34 -71.93
C ARG A 473 38.59 26.82 -73.02
N PHE A 474 38.93 25.53 -73.05
CA PHE A 474 39.88 24.97 -74.03
C PHE A 474 39.28 23.91 -74.99
N GLY A 475 37.96 23.78 -75.08
CA GLY A 475 37.31 22.72 -75.85
C GLY A 475 36.23 23.19 -76.83
N LYS A 476 36.49 24.18 -77.69
CA LYS A 476 35.79 24.37 -78.98
C LYS A 476 36.72 25.09 -79.97
N GLY A 477 37.37 24.30 -80.83
CA GLY A 477 37.73 24.72 -82.19
C GLY A 477 36.52 24.59 -83.10
#